data_AF-A0A5B8SXV6-F1
#
_entry.id   AF-A0A5B8SXV6-F1
#
_cell.length_a   1.000
_cell.length_b   1.000
_cell.length_c   1.000
_cell.angle_alpha   90.00
_cell.angle_beta   90.00
_cell.angle_gamma   90.00
#
_symmetry.space_group_name_H-M   'P 1'
#
loop_
_entity.id
_entity.type
_entity.pdbx_description
1 polymer ?
#
loop_
_entity_poly.entity_id
_entity_poly.type
_entity_poly.pdbx_seq_one_letter_code
_entity_poly.pdbx_strand_id
1 'polypeptide(L)'
;MVTNYISGMTLRKYTYKLYPKPKQQSALLECLRLHQQLYNAALQERIEAYRKCGKTISYNDQQASLTRIREALPEYKALPCTLVSIRFLFLC
;
A
#
# COMPACT_ATOMS: atom_id res chain seq x y z
N MET A 1 17.75 41.64 10.96
CA MET A 1 18.07 40.23 10.68
C MET A 1 17.35 39.83 9.41
N VAL A 2 18.04 39.84 8.27
CA VAL A 2 17.45 39.53 6.97
C VAL A 2 17.18 38.02 6.92
N THR A 3 15.91 37.63 6.84
CA THR A 3 15.49 36.26 6.54
C THR A 3 15.72 36.00 5.05
N ASN A 4 16.84 35.37 4.71
CA ASN A 4 17.10 34.90 3.36
C ASN A 4 16.12 33.78 3.01
N TYR A 5 15.08 34.12 2.25
CA TYR A 5 14.21 33.17 1.57
C TYR A 5 15.04 32.41 0.53
N ILE A 6 15.10 31.07 0.65
CA ILE A 6 15.70 30.18 -0.34
C ILE A 6 14.77 30.17 -1.58
N SER A 7 14.82 31.22 -2.39
CA SER A 7 13.98 31.43 -3.58
C SER A 7 14.54 30.73 -4.83
N GLY A 8 14.90 29.43 -4.74
CA GLY A 8 15.56 28.81 -5.90
C GLY A 8 15.82 27.31 -5.90
N MET A 9 15.35 26.54 -4.91
CA MET A 9 15.50 25.08 -4.98
C MET A 9 14.45 24.48 -5.93
N THR A 10 14.75 24.51 -7.24
CA THR A 10 14.04 23.68 -8.22
C THR A 10 14.35 22.22 -7.92
N LEU A 11 13.39 21.50 -7.32
CA LEU A 11 13.48 20.05 -7.15
C LEU A 11 13.42 19.40 -8.53
N ARG A 12 14.58 19.10 -9.11
CA ARG A 12 14.70 18.41 -10.39
C ARG A 12 14.35 16.93 -10.19
N LYS A 13 13.33 16.46 -10.92
CA LYS A 13 12.97 15.05 -10.95
C LYS A 13 13.98 14.30 -11.82
N TYR A 14 14.78 13.44 -11.19
CA TYR A 14 15.67 12.51 -11.89
C TYR A 14 15.09 11.09 -11.83
N THR A 15 14.98 10.43 -12.97
CA THR A 15 14.54 9.03 -13.08
C THR A 15 15.75 8.14 -13.27
N TYR A 16 16.03 7.28 -12.29
CA TYR A 16 17.11 6.29 -12.36
C TYR A 16 16.54 4.92 -12.67
N LYS A 17 17.25 4.15 -13.50
CA LYS A 17 16.93 2.74 -13.72
C LYS A 17 17.45 1.90 -12.55
N LEU A 18 16.57 1.12 -11.95
CA LEU A 18 16.94 0.21 -10.87
C LEU A 18 17.53 -1.08 -11.44
N TYR A 19 18.71 -1.47 -10.95
CA TYR A 19 19.36 -2.74 -11.27
C TYR A 19 19.47 -3.59 -9.99
N PRO A 20 18.41 -4.33 -9.63
CA PRO A 20 18.38 -5.09 -8.38
C PRO A 20 19.31 -6.31 -8.45
N LYS A 21 19.94 -6.62 -7.31
CA LYS A 21 20.63 -7.91 -7.12
C LYS A 21 19.60 -9.05 -7.09
N PRO A 22 19.97 -10.31 -7.40
CA PRO A 22 19.02 -11.44 -7.41
C PRO A 22 18.21 -11.58 -6.11
N LYS A 23 18.84 -11.37 -4.95
CA LYS A 23 18.16 -11.38 -3.63
C LYS A 23 17.15 -10.23 -3.46
N GLN A 24 17.41 -9.06 -4.04
CA GLN A 24 16.49 -7.93 -3.99
C GLN A 24 15.30 -8.18 -4.91
N GLN A 25 15.55 -8.76 -6.09
CA GLN A 25 14.48 -9.12 -7.02
C GLN A 25 13.52 -10.12 -6.41
N SER A 26 14.01 -11.18 -5.75
CA SER A 26 13.13 -12.15 -5.08
C SER A 26 12.29 -11.51 -3.97
N ALA A 27 12.89 -10.63 -3.17
CA ALA A 27 12.17 -9.89 -2.13
C ALA A 27 11.07 -8.98 -2.71
N LEU A 28 11.35 -8.30 -3.82
CA LEU A 28 10.37 -7.46 -4.51
C LEU A 28 9.21 -8.29 -5.12
N LEU A 29 9.51 -9.48 -5.65
CA LEU A 29 8.49 -10.38 -6.18
C LEU A 29 7.60 -10.94 -5.07
N GLU A 30 8.16 -11.33 -3.93
CA GLU A 30 7.36 -11.76 -2.77
C GLU A 30 6.48 -10.62 -2.24
N CYS A 31 7.04 -9.40 -2.17
CA CYS A 31 6.24 -8.22 -1.85
C CYS A 31 5.06 -8.08 -2.83
N LEU A 32 5.32 -8.15 -4.15
CA LEU A 32 4.26 -8.03 -5.16
C LEU A 32 3.18 -9.11 -4.98
N ARG A 33 3.58 -10.36 -4.74
CA ARG A 33 2.65 -11.48 -4.52
C ARG A 33 1.75 -11.24 -3.30
N LEU A 34 2.33 -10.85 -2.17
CA LEU A 34 1.56 -10.57 -0.94
C LEU A 34 0.60 -9.40 -1.15
N HIS A 35 1.01 -8.35 -1.87
CA HIS A 35 0.13 -7.23 -2.19
C HIS A 35 -1.04 -7.65 -3.08
N GLN A 36 -0.79 -8.49 -4.10
CA GLN A 36 -1.84 -9.00 -4.97
C GLN A 36 -2.87 -9.83 -4.19
N GLN A 37 -2.42 -10.67 -3.27
CA GLN A 37 -3.30 -11.48 -2.42
C GLN A 37 -4.17 -10.59 -1.51
N LEU A 38 -3.55 -9.61 -0.85
CA LEU A 38 -4.25 -8.69 0.03
C LEU A 38 -5.27 -7.83 -0.72
N TYR A 39 -4.90 -7.35 -1.92
CA TYR A 39 -5.79 -6.61 -2.79
C TYR A 39 -7.04 -7.43 -3.18
N ASN A 40 -6.83 -8.66 -3.64
CA ASN A 40 -7.93 -9.54 -4.05
C ASN A 40 -8.86 -9.87 -2.87
N ALA A 41 -8.30 -10.13 -1.68
CA ALA A 41 -9.07 -10.38 -0.47
C ALA A 41 -9.93 -9.17 -0.08
N ALA A 42 -9.35 -7.97 -0.06
CA ALA A 42 -10.07 -6.73 0.27
C ALA A 42 -11.15 -6.38 -0.76
N LEU A 43 -10.89 -6.63 -2.05
CA LEU A 43 -11.89 -6.45 -3.10
C LEU A 43 -13.06 -7.42 -2.92
N GLN A 44 -12.76 -8.69 -2.60
CA GLN A 44 -13.78 -9.70 -2.38
C GLN A 44 -14.63 -9.39 -1.15
N GLU A 45 -14.03 -8.91 -0.05
CA GLU A 45 -14.75 -8.43 1.14
C GLU A 45 -15.80 -7.37 0.76
N ARG A 46 -15.44 -6.39 -0.08
CA ARG A 46 -16.38 -5.34 -0.55
C ARG A 46 -17.50 -5.90 -1.39
N ILE A 47 -17.17 -6.77 -2.35
CA ILE A 47 -18.17 -7.40 -3.24
C ILE A 47 -19.16 -8.21 -2.41
N GLU A 48 -18.66 -9.00 -1.46
CA GLU A 48 -19.49 -9.84 -0.60
C GLU A 48 -20.34 -9.01 0.36
N ALA A 49 -19.80 -7.96 0.98
CA ALA A 49 -20.57 -7.08 1.86
C ALA A 49 -21.74 -6.41 1.13
N TYR A 50 -21.53 -5.98 -0.12
CA TYR A 50 -22.59 -5.40 -0.93
C TYR A 50 -23.61 -6.47 -1.34
N ARG A 51 -23.16 -7.63 -1.84
CA ARG A 51 -24.05 -8.70 -2.30
C ARG A 51 -24.89 -9.33 -1.19
N LYS A 52 -24.30 -9.56 -0.02
CA LYS A 52 -24.96 -10.26 1.10
C LYS A 52 -25.75 -9.32 2.00
N CYS A 53 -25.19 -8.14 2.30
CA CYS A 53 -25.74 -7.24 3.31
C CYS A 53 -26.25 -5.91 2.74
N GLY A 54 -26.03 -5.64 1.44
CA GLY A 54 -26.34 -4.34 0.83
C GLY A 54 -25.50 -3.18 1.37
N LYS A 55 -24.40 -3.47 2.07
CA LYS A 55 -23.58 -2.46 2.76
C LYS A 55 -22.31 -2.18 1.97
N THR A 56 -21.97 -0.90 1.90
CA THR A 56 -20.69 -0.44 1.36
C THR A 56 -19.68 -0.34 2.50
N ILE A 57 -18.54 -1.02 2.36
CA ILE A 57 -17.43 -0.92 3.33
C ILE A 57 -16.73 0.42 3.13
N SER A 58 -16.46 1.15 4.22
CA SER A 58 -15.69 2.39 4.19
C SER A 58 -14.19 2.13 4.22
N TYR A 59 -13.39 3.13 3.84
CA TYR A 59 -11.93 3.10 3.97
C TYR A 59 -11.48 2.77 5.40
N ASN A 60 -12.12 3.36 6.40
CA ASN A 60 -11.78 3.14 7.80
C ASN A 60 -12.02 1.69 8.23
N ASP A 61 -13.09 1.06 7.73
CA ASP A 61 -13.42 -0.32 8.03
C ASP A 61 -12.37 -1.26 7.42
N GLN A 62 -11.97 -1.02 6.16
CA GLN A 62 -10.90 -1.80 5.51
C GLN A 62 -9.55 -1.61 6.21
N GLN A 63 -9.25 -0.40 6.68
CA GLN A 63 -8.02 -0.14 7.43
C GLN A 63 -8.02 -0.87 8.79
N ALA A 64 -9.17 -1.00 9.43
CA ALA A 64 -9.32 -1.81 10.64
C ALA A 64 -9.13 -3.30 10.34
N SER A 65 -9.75 -3.82 9.28
CA SER A 65 -9.54 -5.20 8.80
C SER A 65 -8.07 -5.47 8.49
N LEU A 66 -7.37 -4.54 7.82
CA LEU A 66 -5.94 -4.63 7.53
C LEU A 66 -5.11 -4.75 8.81
N THR A 67 -5.42 -3.94 9.83
CA THR A 67 -4.69 -3.94 11.10
C THR A 67 -4.78 -5.32 11.76
N ARG A 68 -5.96 -5.93 11.76
CA ARG A 68 -6.17 -7.30 12.26
C ARG A 68 -5.40 -8.33 11.43
N ILE A 69 -5.39 -8.22 10.11
CA ILE A 69 -4.63 -9.13 9.22
C ILE A 69 -3.13 -9.07 9.53
N ARG A 70 -2.59 -7.87 9.79
CA ARG A 70 -1.17 -7.66 10.13
C ARG A 70 -0.78 -8.24 11.49
N GLU A 71 -1.72 -8.28 12.43
CA GLU A 71 -1.52 -8.94 13.73
C GLU A 71 -1.59 -10.46 13.60
N ALA A 72 -2.52 -10.97 12.79
CA ALA A 72 -2.74 -12.40 12.61
C ALA A 72 -1.65 -13.07 11.74
N LEU A 73 -1.12 -12.38 10.74
CA LEU A 73 -0.20 -12.94 9.75
C LEU A 73 1.15 -12.20 9.76
N PRO A 74 2.23 -12.84 10.26
CA PRO A 74 3.54 -12.20 10.37
C PRO A 74 4.17 -11.87 9.01
N GLU A 75 3.77 -12.56 7.94
CA GLU A 75 4.23 -12.30 6.56
C GLU A 75 3.96 -10.86 6.12
N TYR A 76 2.81 -10.30 6.51
CA TYR A 76 2.41 -8.93 6.17
C TYR A 76 3.06 -7.88 7.07
N LYS A 77 3.71 -8.29 8.16
CA LYS A 77 4.43 -7.39 9.08
C LYS A 77 5.77 -6.93 8.51
N ALA A 78 6.39 -7.78 7.68
CA ALA A 78 7.67 -7.49 7.01
C ALA A 78 7.52 -6.52 5.82
N LEU A 79 6.29 -6.27 5.36
CA LEU A 79 6.03 -5.35 4.27
C LEU A 79 6.11 -3.88 4.73
N PRO A 80 6.71 -2.99 3.94
CA PRO A 80 6.74 -1.56 4.25
C PRO A 80 5.32 -0.99 4.31
N CYS A 81 5.01 -0.23 5.36
CA CYS A 81 3.65 0.22 5.67
C CYS A 81 2.99 1.07 4.56
N THR A 82 3.80 1.74 3.74
CA THR A 82 3.34 2.57 2.62
C THR A 82 2.77 1.75 1.47
N LEU A 83 3.32 0.56 1.24
CA LEU A 83 2.88 -0.33 0.17
C LEU A 83 1.58 -1.09 0.52
N VAL A 84 1.34 -1.30 1.82
CA VAL A 84 0.17 -2.06 2.33
C VAL A 84 -1.05 -1.15 2.58
N SER A 85 -0.96 0.16 2.36
CA SER A 85 -2.11 1.04 2.55
C SER A 85 -3.15 0.77 1.45
N ILE A 86 -4.36 0.39 1.85
CA ILE A 86 -5.53 0.16 0.98
C ILE A 86 -5.99 1.46 0.30
N ARG A 87 -5.28 2.57 0.46
CA ARG A 87 -5.58 3.87 -0.14
C ARG A 87 -5.79 3.81 -1.66
N PHE A 88 -5.13 2.89 -2.37
CA PHE A 88 -5.35 2.68 -3.80
C PHE A 88 -6.73 2.08 -4.16
N LEU A 89 -7.44 1.46 -3.21
CA LEU A 89 -8.72 0.78 -3.44
C LEU A 89 -9.93 1.73 -3.44
N PHE A 90 -9.74 2.99 -3.03
CA PHE A 90 -10.77 4.05 -3.02
C PHE A 90 -10.41 5.30 -3.84
N LEU A 91 -9.28 5.29 -4.55
CA LEU A 91 -8.82 6.43 -5.35
C LEU A 91 -9.02 6.28 -6.88
N CYS A 92 -9.64 5.18 -7.32
CA CYS A 92 -10.18 5.05 -8.68
C CYS A 92 -11.67 5.40 -8.69
#